data_AF-A0A2M9MYG8-F1
#
_entry.id   AF-A0A2M9MYG8-F1
#
_cell.length_a   1.000
_cell.length_b   1.000
_cell.length_c   1.000
_cell.angle_alpha   90.00
_cell.angle_beta   90.00
_cell.angle_gamma   90.00
#
_symmetry.space_group_name_H-M   'P 1'
#
loop_
_entity.id
_entity.type
_entity.pdbx_description
1 polymer ?
#
loop_
_entity_poly.entity_id
_entity_poly.type
_entity_poly.pdbx_seq_one_letter_code
_entity_poly.pdbx_strand_id
1 'polypeptide(L)' 'MNWHWLFILFLSIVFITETRHLMKLRSLRDTIVFYAVWGVTLLALFGDMMEVPYLRPLDWIRALMQPLNRLIS' A
#
# COMPACT_ATOMS: atom_id res chain seq x y z
N MET A 1 -3.38 -14.28 14.84
CA MET A 1 -2.57 -14.67 13.67
C MET A 1 -2.03 -13.38 13.08
N ASN A 2 -0.71 -13.15 13.10
CA ASN A 2 -0.13 -11.90 12.58
C ASN A 2 -0.15 -11.94 11.05
N TRP A 3 -1.29 -11.56 10.46
CA TRP A 3 -1.51 -11.45 9.02
C TRP A 3 -0.48 -10.54 8.34
N HIS A 4 0.11 -9.61 9.10
CA HIS A 4 1.22 -8.76 8.66
C HIS A 4 2.39 -9.56 8.11
N TRP A 5 2.76 -10.69 8.73
CA TRP A 5 3.88 -11.53 8.24
C TRP A 5 3.59 -12.15 6.88
N LEU A 6 2.36 -12.57 6.62
CA LEU A 6 1.93 -13.07 5.31
C LEU A 6 1.98 -11.96 4.26
N PHE A 7 1.56 -10.75 4.63
CA PHE A 7 1.61 -9.58 3.75
C PHE A 7 3.04 -9.14 3.43
N ILE A 8 3.95 -9.13 4.41
CA ILE A 8 5.38 -8.83 4.20
C ILE A 8 5.99 -9.85 3.24
N LEU A 9 5.69 -11.13 3.44
CA LEU A 9 6.19 -12.20 2.59
C LEU A 9 5.67 -12.04 1.16
N PHE A 10 4.38 -11.76 0.99
CA PHE A 10 3.78 -11.46 -0.31
C PHE A 10 4.42 -10.23 -0.98
N LEU A 11 4.52 -9.11 -0.26
CA LEU A 11 5.13 -7.87 -0.77
C LEU A 11 6.59 -8.08 -1.21
N SER A 12 7.32 -8.92 -0.48
CA SER A 12 8.72 -9.25 -0.79
C SER A 12 8.82 -10.09 -2.07
N ILE A 13 7.93 -11.07 -2.25
CA ILE A 13 7.87 -11.87 -3.48
C ILE A 13 7.55 -10.96 -4.68
N VAL A 14 6.50 -10.16 -4.57
CA VAL A 14 6.08 -9.21 -5.62
C VAL A 14 7.20 -8.25 -5.98
N PHE A 15 7.91 -7.72 -4.98
CA PHE A 15 9.06 -6.84 -5.20
C PHE A 15 10.14 -7.51 -6.05
N ILE A 16 10.53 -8.73 -5.71
CA ILE A 16 11.60 -9.45 -6.41
C ILE A 16 11.15 -9.83 -7.83
N THR A 17 9.92 -10.30 -8.01
CA THR A 17 9.41 -10.71 -9.33
C THR A 17 9.25 -9.52 -10.25
N GLU A 18 8.63 -8.43 -9.79
CA GLU A 18 8.39 -7.27 -10.64
C GLU A 18 9.63 -6.42 -10.87
N THR A 19 10.53 -6.29 -9.89
CA THR A 19 11.81 -5.60 -10.13
C THR A 19 12.59 -6.29 -11.26
N ARG A 20 12.61 -7.64 -11.29
CA ARG A 20 13.25 -8.39 -12.38
C ARG A 20 12.55 -8.19 -13.72
N HIS A 21 11.23 -8.11 -13.73
CA HIS A 21 10.44 -7.92 -14.94
C HIS A 21 10.58 -6.49 -15.49
N LEU A 22 10.48 -5.47 -14.63
CA LEU A 22 10.66 -4.05 -14.96
C LEU A 22 12.08 -3.74 -15.44
N MET A 23 13.11 -4.35 -14.86
CA MET A 23 14.49 -4.23 -15.35
C MET A 23 14.64 -4.77 -16.78
N LYS A 24 13.89 -5.81 -17.16
CA LYS A 24 13.89 -6.33 -18.54
C LYS A 24 13.16 -5.40 -19.51
N LEU A 25 12.08 -4.76 -19.07
CA LEU A 25 11.29 -3.83 -19.87
C LEU A 25 11.97 -2.47 -20.09
N ARG A 26 12.96 -2.08 -19.26
CA ARG A 26 13.66 -0.77 -19.30
C ARG A 26 12.73 0.45 -19.24
N SER A 27 11.48 0.26 -18.84
CA SER A 27 10.50 1.35 -18.71
C SER A 27 10.69 2.03 -17.36
N LEU A 28 11.30 3.22 -17.38
CA LEU A 28 11.45 4.05 -16.18
C LEU A 28 10.10 4.47 -15.60
N ARG A 29 9.09 4.71 -16.44
CA ARG A 29 7.75 5.11 -16.00
C ARG A 29 7.10 4.02 -15.15
N ASP A 30 7.09 2.79 -15.66
CA ASP A 30 6.45 1.67 -14.96
C ASP A 30 7.21 1.32 -13.68
N THR A 31 8.53 1.49 -13.71
CA THR A 31 9.38 1.33 -12.53
C THR A 31 9.00 2.34 -11.44
N ILE A 32 8.88 3.63 -11.78
CA ILE A 32 8.50 4.68 -10.82
C ILE A 32 7.09 4.42 -10.27
N VAL A 33 6.12 4.07 -11.11
CA VAL A 33 4.75 3.77 -10.68
C VAL A 33 4.73 2.57 -9.74
N PHE A 34 5.47 1.51 -10.07
CA PHE A 34 5.58 0.33 -9.23
C PHE A 34 6.16 0.66 -7.85
N TYR A 35 7.31 1.36 -7.81
CA TYR A 35 7.93 1.76 -6.54
C TYR A 35 7.03 2.69 -5.71
N ALA A 36 6.27 3.58 -6.36
CA ALA A 36 5.32 4.46 -5.67
C ALA A 36 4.19 3.65 -5.02
N VAL A 37 3.54 2.76 -5.76
CA VAL A 37 2.45 1.91 -5.25
C VAL A 37 2.95 0.95 -4.18
N TRP A 38 4.09 0.31 -4.42
CA TRP A 38 4.71 -0.62 -3.48
C TRP A 38 5.11 0.10 -2.18
N GLY A 39 5.71 1.28 -2.28
CA GLY A 39 6.08 2.11 -1.14
C GLY A 39 4.88 2.57 -0.31
N VAL A 40 3.79 3.00 -0.94
CA VAL A 40 2.54 3.36 -0.24
C VAL A 40 1.95 2.16 0.50
N THR A 41 1.95 0.99 -0.14
CA THR A 41 1.44 -0.24 0.46
C THR A 41 2.27 -0.64 1.69
N LEU A 42 3.59 -0.51 1.59
CA LEU A 42 4.50 -0.79 2.69
C LEU A 42 4.32 0.21 3.85
N LEU A 43 4.19 1.51 3.55
CA LEU A 43 3.86 2.55 4.53
C LEU A 43 2.55 2.26 5.27
N ALA A 44 1.51 1.85 4.55
CA ALA A 44 0.23 1.50 5.14
C ALA A 44 0.35 0.27 6.05
N LEU A 45 1.10 -0.75 5.63
CA LEU A 45 1.33 -1.95 6.42
C LEU A 45 2.10 -1.65 7.71
N PHE A 46 3.19 -0.87 7.62
CA PHE A 46 3.97 -0.48 8.79
C PHE A 46 3.19 0.45 9.71
N GLY A 47 2.38 1.35 9.15
CA GLY A 47 1.45 2.18 9.92
C GLY A 47 0.44 1.36 10.70
N ASP A 48 -0.07 0.30 10.09
CA ASP A 48 -0.97 -0.62 10.77
C ASP A 48 -0.27 -1.44 11.87
N MET A 49 0.97 -1.90 11.62
CA MET A 49 1.80 -2.62 12.62
C MET A 49 2.21 -1.74 13.80
N MET A 50 2.50 -0.46 13.57
CA MET A 50 2.86 0.50 14.62
C MET A 50 1.64 1.14 15.30
N GLU A 51 0.44 0.66 14.99
CA GLU A 51 -0.83 1.20 15.49
C GLU A 51 -1.01 2.71 15.24
N VAL A 52 -0.36 3.26 14.21
CA VAL A 52 -0.44 4.67 13.85
C VAL A 52 -1.76 4.92 13.12
N PRO A 53 -2.74 5.62 13.72
CA PRO A 53 -4.09 5.73 13.17
C PRO A 53 -4.12 6.43 11.80
N TYR A 54 -3.21 7.39 11.57
CA TYR A 54 -3.17 8.17 10.33
C TYR A 54 -2.67 7.42 9.09
N LEU A 55 -2.05 6.25 9.26
CA LEU A 55 -1.48 5.46 8.16
C LEU A 55 -2.33 4.24 7.82
N ARG A 56 -3.45 4.03 8.52
CA ARG A 56 -4.39 2.96 8.23
C ARG A 56 -5.28 3.35 7.05
N PRO A 57 -5.30 2.56 5.97
CA PRO A 57 -6.17 2.82 4.81
C PRO A 57 -7.65 2.93 5.18
N LEU A 58 -8.07 2.16 6.21
CA LEU A 58 -9.44 2.18 6.71
C LEU A 58 -9.85 3.56 7.24
N ASP A 59 -8.91 4.27 7.88
CA ASP A 59 -9.16 5.61 8.43
C ASP A 59 -9.20 6.68 7.32
N TRP A 60 -8.48 6.49 6.22
CA TRP A 60 -8.61 7.35 5.03
C TRP A 60 -9.98 7.24 4.38
N ILE A 61 -10.47 6.00 4.24
CA ILE A 61 -11.82 5.74 3.70
C ILE A 61 -12.87 6.35 4.64
N ARG A 62 -12.67 6.23 5.95
CA ARG A 62 -13.57 6.83 6.95
C ARG A 62 -13.58 8.36 6.90
N ALA A 63 -12.43 8.98 6.71
CA ALA A 63 -12.30 10.43 6.54
C ALA A 63 -12.99 10.93 5.26
N LEU A 64 -12.93 10.16 4.16
CA LEU A 64 -13.63 10.48 2.92
C LEU A 64 -15.15 10.23 3.00
N MET A 65 -15.58 9.21 3.74
CA MET A 65 -17.00 8.91 3.91
C MET A 65 -17.72 9.83 4.89
N GLN A 66 -17.02 10.39 5.89
CA GLN A 66 -17.60 11.32 6.87
C GLN A 66 -18.37 12.51 6.25
N PRO A 67 -17.82 13.26 5.27
CA PRO A 67 -18.55 14.35 4.64
C PRO A 67 -19.71 13.86 3.77
N LEU A 68 -19.56 12.70 3.13
CA LEU A 68 -20.61 12.08 2.31
C LEU A 68 -21.84 11.70 3.16
N ASN A 69 -21.61 11.13 4.34
CA ASN A 69 -22.68 10.77 5.27
C ASN A 69 -23.44 11.99 5.79
N ARG A 70 -22.76 13.14 5.94
CA ARG A 70 -23.39 14.42 6.33
C ARG A 70 -24.19 15.09 5.21
N LEU A 71 -23.96 14.72 3.95
CA LEU A 71 -24.72 15.24 2.81
C LEU A 71 -25.96 14.39 2.48
N ILE A 72 -26.00 13.15 2.97
CA ILE A 72 -27.09 12.19 2.74
C ILE A 72 -28.11 12.19 3.91
N SER A 73 -27.72 12.63 5.12
CA SER A 73 -28.64 12.83 6.26
C SER A 73 -29.25 14.23 6.28
#